data_AF-A0A7J5A3D6-F1
#
_entry.id   AF-A0A7J5A3D6-F1
#
_cell.length_a   1.000
_cell.length_b   1.000
_cell.length_c   1.000
_cell.angle_alpha   90.00
_cell.angle_beta   90.00
_cell.angle_gamma   90.00
#
_symmetry.space_group_name_H-M   'P 1'
#
loop_
_entity.id
_entity.type
_entity.pdbx_description
1 polymer ?
#
loop_
_entity_poly.entity_id
_entity_poly.type
_entity_poly.pdbx_seq_one_letter_code
_entity_poly.pdbx_strand_id
1 'polypeptide(L)'
;MRRTPLALLVGLCTALASVVATAPAQADAPIGTLACTSIPANHDPAISVIVYRVARAHNVNDKVMLSAFEAGWVESHMNNLPCGDKSSLGVFQQRWDYGWGTPEQIMDPVYASTQYVTRAIVCDRNNPRYTAGQVAQCVQRSGFPDRYDQVATKARTLLDEAARTHAIAGGSATDVSGDGRDDIVSFTQNALADVYVSTSTGAGFAGTSVKWNDFFSIGGETASTGDVDGDGRDDVVTFAHGNTGDVYVALSNGTSFGGGQKWHEWFAPGAEIGAVGDVNGDGRADIVAFTHNAAGDVYVALSTGSSFAGTAVKWHEYFSIAGEYPALGDVNGDGRDDIITFTQGPATASDVIVALSTGSAFGAPQKWHDLFAVGAELPRVGDINGDGRDDIVTFTCNTNADVYAATSTGTTFTGTTVKWHDFFCLTGEFPYLADVNGDGKDDIVVFTKGTTNDVHVALSTGTTFGASAKWHDFFGLNGETTL
;
A
#
# COMPACT_ATOMS: atom_id res chain seq x y z
N MET A 1 30.34 -47.06 33.15
CA MET A 1 29.88 -47.94 34.23
C MET A 1 29.13 -47.09 35.25
N ARG A 2 27.80 -47.05 35.20
CA ARG A 2 26.87 -47.75 36.12
C ARG A 2 27.10 -47.47 37.61
N ARG A 3 26.17 -46.72 38.22
CA ARG A 3 25.33 -47.16 39.36
C ARG A 3 24.09 -46.24 39.51
N THR A 4 22.92 -46.85 39.30
CA THR A 4 21.52 -46.45 39.58
C THR A 4 21.18 -46.63 41.08
N PRO A 5 19.92 -46.47 41.54
CA PRO A 5 19.02 -45.30 41.50
C PRO A 5 18.45 -44.96 42.91
N LEU A 6 17.79 -43.82 43.10
CA LEU A 6 16.90 -43.61 44.26
C LEU A 6 15.45 -43.60 43.76
N ALA A 7 14.68 -44.58 44.24
CA ALA A 7 13.28 -44.77 43.94
C ALA A 7 12.41 -43.73 44.68
N LEU A 8 11.48 -43.10 43.98
CA LEU A 8 10.36 -42.40 44.61
C LEU A 8 9.06 -43.12 44.22
N LEU A 9 8.38 -43.60 45.25
CA LEU A 9 7.16 -44.38 45.18
C LEU A 9 5.96 -43.49 44.82
N VAL A 10 5.14 -44.01 43.92
CA VAL A 10 3.86 -43.45 43.47
C VAL A 10 2.82 -43.53 44.59
N GLY A 11 2.25 -42.38 44.98
CA GLY A 11 1.04 -42.29 45.79
C GLY A 11 -0.15 -41.94 44.88
N LEU A 12 -0.92 -42.95 44.49
CA LEU A 12 -2.15 -42.81 43.70
C LEU A 12 -3.28 -42.32 44.64
N CYS A 13 -3.76 -41.10 44.46
CA CYS A 13 -4.95 -40.60 45.17
C CYS A 13 -6.09 -40.44 44.16
N THR A 14 -6.99 -41.43 44.14
CA THR A 14 -8.23 -41.42 43.35
C THR A 14 -9.28 -40.57 44.06
N ALA A 15 -9.52 -39.35 43.58
CA ALA A 15 -10.69 -38.58 43.95
C ALA A 15 -11.80 -38.81 42.91
N LEU A 16 -12.78 -39.64 43.25
CA LEU A 16 -14.06 -39.75 42.54
C LEU A 16 -14.90 -38.51 42.90
N ALA A 17 -14.89 -37.50 42.02
CA ALA A 17 -15.88 -36.43 42.06
C ALA A 17 -17.08 -36.85 41.20
N SER A 18 -18.16 -37.24 41.87
CA SER A 18 -19.48 -37.43 41.27
C SER A 18 -20.01 -36.11 40.71
N VAL A 19 -20.13 -36.01 39.38
CA VAL A 19 -20.77 -34.88 38.71
C VAL A 19 -22.28 -35.04 38.85
N VAL A 20 -22.91 -34.13 39.59
CA VAL A 20 -24.36 -34.00 39.63
C VAL A 20 -24.81 -33.33 38.34
N ALA A 21 -25.56 -34.08 37.53
CA ALA A 21 -26.34 -33.52 36.43
C ALA A 21 -27.53 -32.74 37.03
N THR A 22 -27.63 -31.44 36.73
CA THR A 22 -28.68 -30.83 35.88
C THR A 22 -28.84 -29.34 36.20
N ALA A 23 -28.63 -28.50 35.19
CA ALA A 23 -29.56 -27.42 34.86
C ALA A 23 -29.91 -27.59 33.38
N PRO A 24 -31.18 -27.46 32.97
CA PRO A 24 -31.50 -27.48 31.55
C PRO A 24 -30.80 -26.27 30.91
N ALA A 25 -30.24 -26.46 29.72
CA ALA A 25 -29.84 -25.34 28.87
C ALA A 25 -31.02 -24.37 28.78
N GLN A 26 -30.89 -23.19 29.37
CA GLN A 26 -31.75 -22.08 28.99
C GLN A 26 -31.57 -21.93 27.49
N ALA A 27 -32.66 -22.08 26.74
CA ALA A 27 -32.68 -21.68 25.35
C ALA A 27 -32.19 -20.23 25.33
N ASP A 28 -31.07 -19.99 24.63
CA ASP A 28 -30.54 -18.65 24.42
C ASP A 28 -31.69 -17.77 23.94
N ALA A 29 -31.86 -16.62 24.60
CA ALA A 29 -32.77 -15.60 24.10
C ALA A 29 -32.43 -15.35 22.63
N PRO A 30 -33.43 -15.19 21.73
CA PRO A 30 -33.13 -14.93 20.33
C PRO A 30 -32.18 -13.74 20.27
N ILE A 31 -31.00 -13.94 19.67
CA ILE A 31 -30.03 -12.87 19.45
C ILE A 31 -30.79 -11.76 18.73
N GLY A 32 -31.02 -10.65 19.42
CA GLY A 32 -31.73 -9.52 18.85
C GLY A 32 -31.00 -9.10 17.58
N THR A 33 -31.73 -8.94 16.48
CA THR A 33 -31.18 -8.44 15.22
C THR A 33 -30.58 -7.06 15.47
N LEU A 34 -29.26 -6.93 15.30
CA LEU A 34 -28.59 -5.63 15.21
C LEU A 34 -28.86 -5.04 13.81
N ALA A 35 -30.12 -4.95 13.37
CA ALA A 35 -30.44 -4.60 11.99
C ALA A 35 -29.92 -3.19 11.66
N CYS A 36 -29.17 -3.06 10.57
CA CYS A 36 -28.77 -1.75 10.08
C CYS A 36 -29.99 -0.95 9.64
N THR A 37 -30.10 0.30 10.09
CA THR A 37 -31.13 1.25 9.62
C THR A 37 -31.00 1.49 8.11
N SER A 38 -29.76 1.55 7.62
CA SER A 38 -29.41 1.59 6.20
C SER A 38 -27.96 1.14 6.00
N ILE A 39 -27.66 0.52 4.87
CA ILE A 39 -26.27 0.28 4.43
C ILE A 39 -25.82 1.51 3.62
N PRO A 40 -24.62 2.08 3.88
CA PRO A 40 -24.09 3.18 3.09
C PRO A 40 -24.08 2.86 1.59
N ALA A 41 -24.40 3.83 0.73
CA ALA A 41 -24.40 3.61 -0.71
C ALA A 41 -23.00 3.51 -1.32
N ASN A 42 -22.03 4.18 -0.70
CA ASN A 42 -20.63 4.19 -1.11
C ASN A 42 -19.80 3.24 -0.23
N HIS A 43 -18.65 2.81 -0.74
CA HIS A 43 -17.69 2.04 0.02
C HIS A 43 -16.86 2.93 0.95
N ASP A 44 -16.23 2.30 1.93
CA ASP A 44 -15.15 2.91 2.72
C ASP A 44 -13.79 2.54 2.06
N PRO A 45 -13.05 3.53 1.52
CA PRO A 45 -11.74 3.28 0.90
C PRO A 45 -10.74 2.62 1.86
N ALA A 46 -10.76 2.98 3.14
CA ALA A 46 -9.85 2.43 4.15
C ALA A 46 -10.07 0.93 4.33
N ILE A 47 -11.34 0.49 4.31
CA ILE A 47 -11.69 -0.94 4.38
C ILE A 47 -11.24 -1.68 3.12
N SER A 48 -11.37 -1.05 1.95
CA SER A 48 -10.92 -1.63 0.68
C SER A 48 -9.41 -1.90 0.68
N VAL A 49 -8.61 -0.93 1.18
CA VAL A 49 -7.15 -1.07 1.33
C VAL A 49 -6.78 -2.17 2.33
N ILE A 50 -7.47 -2.26 3.48
CA ILE A 50 -7.21 -3.34 4.45
C ILE A 50 -7.49 -4.72 3.85
N VAL A 51 -8.62 -4.89 3.16
CA VAL A 51 -8.97 -6.16 2.49
C VAL A 51 -7.91 -6.54 1.45
N TYR A 52 -7.45 -5.56 0.65
CA TYR A 52 -6.40 -5.76 -0.34
C TYR A 52 -5.07 -6.21 0.31
N ARG A 53 -4.60 -5.47 1.33
CA ARG A 53 -3.34 -5.75 2.04
C ARG A 53 -3.38 -7.14 2.69
N VAL A 54 -4.47 -7.49 3.38
CA VAL A 54 -4.62 -8.82 3.99
C VAL A 54 -4.60 -9.91 2.92
N ALA A 55 -5.34 -9.74 1.83
CA ALA A 55 -5.36 -10.72 0.75
C ALA A 55 -3.95 -10.93 0.14
N ARG A 56 -3.19 -9.85 -0.06
CA ARG A 56 -1.77 -9.91 -0.48
C ARG A 56 -0.89 -10.64 0.54
N ALA A 57 -1.05 -10.37 1.83
CA ALA A 57 -0.32 -11.05 2.91
C ALA A 57 -0.58 -12.56 2.96
N HIS A 58 -1.73 -13.00 2.47
CA HIS A 58 -2.06 -14.41 2.34
C HIS A 58 -1.70 -15.03 0.98
N ASN A 59 -0.97 -14.30 0.13
CA ASN A 59 -0.51 -14.73 -1.20
C ASN A 59 -1.67 -15.32 -2.03
N VAL A 60 -2.81 -14.64 -2.02
CA VAL A 60 -3.98 -15.08 -2.78
C VAL A 60 -3.77 -14.83 -4.28
N ASN A 61 -4.39 -15.67 -5.11
CA ASN A 61 -4.46 -15.39 -6.54
C ASN A 61 -5.54 -14.34 -6.88
N ASP A 62 -5.52 -13.80 -8.10
CA ASP A 62 -6.46 -12.78 -8.58
C ASP A 62 -7.93 -13.16 -8.40
N LYS A 63 -8.26 -14.45 -8.55
CA LYS A 63 -9.63 -14.95 -8.40
C LYS A 63 -10.09 -14.88 -6.95
N VAL A 64 -9.25 -15.29 -6.00
CA VAL A 64 -9.53 -15.19 -4.57
C VAL A 64 -9.56 -13.72 -4.13
N MET A 65 -8.64 -12.89 -4.63
CA MET A 65 -8.67 -11.44 -4.42
C MET A 65 -10.01 -10.85 -4.86
N LEU A 66 -10.41 -11.06 -6.11
CA LEU A 66 -11.68 -10.56 -6.63
C LEU A 66 -12.88 -11.08 -5.83
N SER A 67 -12.85 -12.34 -5.39
CA SER A 67 -13.93 -12.90 -4.56
C SER A 67 -14.11 -12.15 -3.25
N ALA A 68 -13.02 -11.66 -2.63
CA ALA A 68 -13.11 -10.87 -1.40
C ALA A 68 -13.77 -9.51 -1.67
N PHE A 69 -13.46 -8.88 -2.80
CA PHE A 69 -14.10 -7.63 -3.20
C PHE A 69 -15.58 -7.79 -3.57
N GLU A 70 -15.94 -8.87 -4.26
CA GLU A 70 -17.34 -9.20 -4.55
C GLU A 70 -18.13 -9.48 -3.28
N ALA A 71 -17.57 -10.27 -2.35
CA ALA A 71 -18.20 -10.55 -1.06
C ALA A 71 -18.36 -9.28 -0.23
N GLY A 72 -17.30 -8.49 -0.02
CA GLY A 72 -17.37 -7.25 0.75
C GLY A 72 -18.40 -6.27 0.18
N TRP A 73 -18.47 -6.15 -1.16
CA TRP A 73 -19.49 -5.32 -1.80
C TRP A 73 -20.91 -5.83 -1.59
N VAL A 74 -21.18 -7.13 -1.81
CA VAL A 74 -22.53 -7.69 -1.65
C VAL A 74 -23.00 -7.65 -0.19
N GLU A 75 -22.09 -7.89 0.76
CA GLU A 75 -22.46 -8.01 2.17
C GLU A 75 -22.64 -6.65 2.85
N SER A 76 -21.81 -5.66 2.54
CA SER A 76 -21.82 -4.36 3.26
C SER A 76 -21.54 -3.13 2.40
N HIS A 77 -21.55 -3.27 1.08
CA HIS A 77 -20.98 -2.29 0.16
C HIS A 77 -19.53 -1.91 0.51
N MET A 78 -18.74 -2.86 1.04
CA MET A 78 -17.35 -2.66 1.50
C MET A 78 -17.24 -1.63 2.65
N ASN A 79 -18.15 -1.72 3.62
CA ASN A 79 -18.12 -0.96 4.87
C ASN A 79 -17.99 -1.88 6.08
N ASN A 80 -17.31 -1.45 7.14
CA ASN A 80 -17.21 -2.23 8.38
C ASN A 80 -18.39 -1.91 9.32
N LEU A 81 -19.47 -2.70 9.23
CA LEU A 81 -20.75 -2.36 9.87
C LEU A 81 -20.90 -2.99 11.27
N PRO A 82 -21.26 -2.21 12.31
CA PRO A 82 -21.58 -2.73 13.65
C PRO A 82 -23.00 -3.32 13.74
N CYS A 83 -23.58 -3.68 12.59
CA CYS A 83 -24.97 -4.07 12.43
C CYS A 83 -25.09 -5.06 11.25
N GLY A 84 -26.19 -5.83 11.22
CA GLY A 84 -26.47 -6.86 10.22
C GLY A 84 -27.73 -7.70 10.52
N ASP A 85 -28.00 -8.69 9.67
CA ASP A 85 -29.03 -9.71 9.99
C ASP A 85 -28.56 -10.58 11.16
N LYS A 86 -29.43 -10.75 12.16
CA LYS A 86 -29.14 -11.50 13.40
C LYS A 86 -27.87 -11.01 14.10
N SER A 87 -26.82 -11.82 14.04
CA SER A 87 -25.50 -11.69 14.67
C SER A 87 -24.40 -11.29 13.67
N SER A 88 -24.76 -10.93 12.44
CA SER A 88 -23.82 -10.51 11.40
C SER A 88 -23.19 -9.16 11.72
N LEU A 89 -21.88 -9.06 11.58
CA LEU A 89 -21.09 -7.84 11.77
C LEU A 89 -19.94 -7.75 10.74
N GLY A 90 -19.43 -6.54 10.58
CA GLY A 90 -18.22 -6.22 9.83
C GLY A 90 -18.38 -6.25 8.32
N VAL A 91 -17.26 -6.12 7.62
CA VAL A 91 -17.18 -5.99 6.15
C VAL A 91 -17.74 -7.19 5.39
N PHE A 92 -17.66 -8.38 5.96
CA PHE A 92 -18.16 -9.62 5.35
C PHE A 92 -19.47 -10.10 5.97
N GLN A 93 -20.12 -9.31 6.83
CA GLN A 93 -21.34 -9.68 7.58
C GLN A 93 -21.24 -11.05 8.26
N GLN A 94 -20.08 -11.30 8.85
CA GLN A 94 -19.73 -12.56 9.52
C GLN A 94 -20.52 -12.73 10.81
N ARG A 95 -20.87 -13.97 11.16
CA ARG A 95 -21.73 -14.29 12.31
C ARG A 95 -20.93 -14.88 13.46
N TRP A 96 -20.89 -14.20 14.60
CA TRP A 96 -20.13 -14.66 15.77
C TRP A 96 -20.66 -15.97 16.36
N ASP A 97 -21.97 -16.23 16.25
CA ASP A 97 -22.62 -17.49 16.63
C ASP A 97 -22.44 -18.63 15.61
N TYR A 98 -21.71 -18.41 14.50
CA TYR A 98 -21.42 -19.40 13.44
C TYR A 98 -19.91 -19.69 13.29
N GLY A 99 -19.12 -19.38 14.32
CA GLY A 99 -17.70 -19.76 14.37
C GLY A 99 -16.80 -18.88 13.51
N TRP A 100 -17.22 -17.65 13.22
CA TRP A 100 -16.38 -16.66 12.52
C TRP A 100 -15.45 -15.89 13.46
N GLY A 101 -15.74 -15.83 14.77
CA GLY A 101 -14.96 -15.09 15.78
C GLY A 101 -15.88 -14.48 16.84
N THR A 102 -15.32 -13.80 17.84
CA THR A 102 -16.12 -12.95 18.76
C THR A 102 -16.60 -11.68 18.06
N PRO A 103 -17.63 -10.97 18.57
CA PRO A 103 -18.08 -9.70 18.00
C PRO A 103 -16.96 -8.68 17.80
N GLU A 104 -16.02 -8.57 18.76
CA GLU A 104 -14.87 -7.68 18.68
C GLU A 104 -13.93 -8.07 17.55
N GLN A 105 -13.67 -9.38 17.39
CA GLN A 105 -12.79 -9.89 16.35
C GLN A 105 -13.36 -9.68 14.95
N ILE A 106 -14.64 -9.97 14.73
CA ILE A 106 -15.25 -9.81 13.39
C ILE A 106 -15.53 -8.35 13.03
N MET A 107 -15.46 -7.43 14.00
CA MET A 107 -15.43 -5.98 13.77
C MET A 107 -14.03 -5.44 13.48
N ASP A 108 -12.96 -6.21 13.68
CA ASP A 108 -11.62 -5.88 13.21
C ASP A 108 -11.52 -6.28 11.73
N PRO A 109 -11.37 -5.33 10.79
CA PRO A 109 -11.31 -5.63 9.37
C PRO A 109 -10.13 -6.52 8.99
N VAL A 110 -9.00 -6.46 9.71
CA VAL A 110 -7.83 -7.33 9.47
C VAL A 110 -8.20 -8.77 9.79
N TYR A 111 -8.80 -9.00 10.96
CA TYR A 111 -9.24 -10.33 11.38
C TYR A 111 -10.34 -10.87 10.47
N ALA A 112 -11.39 -10.09 10.19
CA ALA A 112 -12.52 -10.50 9.37
C ALA A 112 -12.05 -10.89 7.94
N SER A 113 -11.15 -10.11 7.36
CA SER A 113 -10.53 -10.40 6.06
C SER A 113 -9.69 -11.66 6.12
N THR A 114 -8.86 -11.83 7.16
CA THR A 114 -8.04 -13.03 7.37
C THR A 114 -8.90 -14.29 7.40
N GLN A 115 -10.01 -14.26 8.15
CA GLN A 115 -10.97 -15.37 8.23
C GLN A 115 -11.60 -15.69 6.87
N TYR A 116 -11.97 -14.66 6.10
CA TYR A 116 -12.54 -14.83 4.77
C TYR A 116 -11.53 -15.43 3.78
N VAL A 117 -10.38 -14.80 3.61
CA VAL A 117 -9.39 -15.20 2.59
C VAL A 117 -8.84 -16.60 2.85
N THR A 118 -8.61 -16.96 4.12
CA THR A 118 -8.17 -18.31 4.48
C THR A 118 -9.16 -19.39 4.03
N ARG A 119 -10.47 -19.13 4.17
CA ARG A 119 -11.52 -20.04 3.69
C ARG A 119 -11.64 -20.01 2.16
N ALA A 120 -11.51 -18.83 1.55
CA ALA A 120 -11.57 -18.66 0.10
C ALA A 120 -10.45 -19.42 -0.63
N ILE A 121 -9.22 -19.39 -0.11
CA ILE A 121 -8.09 -20.17 -0.63
C ILE A 121 -8.40 -21.68 -0.66
N VAL A 122 -8.97 -22.21 0.43
CA VAL A 122 -9.35 -23.62 0.51
C VAL A 122 -10.47 -23.93 -0.48
N CYS A 123 -11.46 -23.05 -0.62
CA CYS A 123 -12.53 -23.26 -1.57
C CYS A 123 -12.03 -23.27 -3.02
N ASP A 124 -11.21 -22.29 -3.40
CA ASP A 124 -10.65 -22.18 -4.75
C ASP A 124 -9.82 -23.42 -5.10
N ARG A 125 -8.94 -23.85 -4.19
CA ARG A 125 -8.13 -25.06 -4.36
C ARG A 125 -8.98 -26.30 -4.61
N ASN A 126 -10.08 -26.45 -3.87
CA ASN A 126 -10.98 -27.59 -4.00
C ASN A 126 -11.90 -27.46 -5.23
N ASN A 127 -12.07 -26.26 -5.78
CA ASN A 127 -12.95 -25.98 -6.90
C ASN A 127 -12.28 -25.07 -7.94
N PRO A 128 -11.23 -25.55 -8.66
CA PRO A 128 -10.39 -24.68 -9.50
C PRO A 128 -11.15 -23.99 -10.64
N ARG A 129 -12.31 -24.52 -11.04
CA ARG A 129 -13.17 -23.98 -12.10
C ARG A 129 -14.19 -22.95 -11.64
N TYR A 130 -14.29 -22.70 -10.33
CA TYR A 130 -15.19 -21.66 -9.83
C TYR A 130 -14.77 -20.30 -10.35
N THR A 131 -15.76 -19.44 -10.63
CA THR A 131 -15.59 -17.99 -10.76
C THR A 131 -15.25 -17.38 -9.40
N ALA A 132 -14.87 -16.10 -9.37
CA ALA A 132 -14.69 -15.36 -8.12
C ALA A 132 -15.99 -15.36 -7.28
N GLY A 133 -17.14 -15.16 -7.91
CA GLY A 133 -18.42 -15.10 -7.18
C GLY A 133 -18.84 -16.46 -6.63
N GLN A 134 -18.49 -17.54 -7.33
CA GLN A 134 -18.68 -18.91 -6.84
C GLN A 134 -17.75 -19.23 -5.65
N VAL A 135 -16.52 -18.70 -5.64
CA VAL A 135 -15.64 -18.76 -4.46
C VAL A 135 -16.25 -17.98 -3.29
N ALA A 136 -16.76 -16.77 -3.54
CA ALA A 136 -17.44 -15.98 -2.52
C ALA A 136 -18.66 -16.71 -1.92
N GLN A 137 -19.50 -17.27 -2.78
CA GLN A 137 -20.65 -18.07 -2.34
C GLN A 137 -20.25 -19.32 -1.55
N CYS A 138 -19.16 -19.99 -1.93
CA CYS A 138 -18.67 -21.16 -1.22
C CYS A 138 -18.24 -20.85 0.23
N VAL A 139 -17.70 -19.64 0.44
CA VAL A 139 -17.29 -19.13 1.75
C VAL A 139 -18.50 -18.63 2.54
N GLN A 140 -19.32 -17.75 1.95
CA GLN A 140 -20.44 -17.08 2.63
C GLN A 140 -21.66 -17.96 2.82
N ARG A 141 -21.92 -18.88 1.89
CA ARG A 141 -23.11 -19.76 1.85
C ARG A 141 -24.42 -18.96 1.93
N SER A 142 -24.50 -17.89 1.17
CA SER A 142 -25.69 -17.02 1.10
C SER A 142 -26.89 -17.74 0.47
N GLY A 143 -28.10 -17.29 0.81
CA GLY A 143 -29.34 -17.74 0.20
C GLY A 143 -29.55 -17.25 -1.24
N PHE A 144 -28.69 -16.34 -1.72
CA PHE A 144 -28.73 -15.77 -3.07
C PHE A 144 -27.37 -15.93 -3.77
N PRO A 145 -27.01 -17.16 -4.18
CA PRO A 145 -25.66 -17.49 -4.65
C PRO A 145 -25.19 -16.67 -5.86
N ASP A 146 -26.10 -16.31 -6.76
CA ASP A 146 -25.75 -15.65 -8.02
C ASP A 146 -25.40 -14.15 -7.86
N ARG A 147 -25.53 -13.56 -6.67
CA ARG A 147 -25.33 -12.11 -6.46
C ARG A 147 -23.88 -11.66 -6.57
N TYR A 148 -22.91 -12.52 -6.22
CA TYR A 148 -21.50 -12.13 -6.21
C TYR A 148 -20.95 -11.91 -7.62
N ASP A 149 -21.20 -12.83 -8.56
CA ASP A 149 -20.76 -12.67 -9.95
C ASP A 149 -21.41 -11.46 -10.65
N GLN A 150 -22.61 -11.04 -10.20
CA GLN A 150 -23.31 -9.87 -10.74
C GLN A 150 -22.58 -8.55 -10.47
N VAL A 151 -21.73 -8.50 -9.44
CA VAL A 151 -21.04 -7.26 -9.02
C VAL A 151 -19.56 -7.22 -9.43
N ALA A 152 -19.09 -8.20 -10.22
CA ALA A 152 -17.68 -8.34 -10.62
C ALA A 152 -17.06 -7.05 -11.17
N THR A 153 -17.80 -6.28 -11.98
CA THR A 153 -17.31 -5.00 -12.52
C THR A 153 -17.05 -3.97 -11.42
N LYS A 154 -17.99 -3.81 -10.48
CA LYS A 154 -17.82 -2.88 -9.35
C LYS A 154 -16.69 -3.36 -8.43
N ALA A 155 -16.61 -4.66 -8.16
CA ALA A 155 -15.55 -5.26 -7.36
C ALA A 155 -14.16 -5.01 -7.96
N ARG A 156 -13.99 -5.10 -9.29
CA ARG A 156 -12.74 -4.72 -9.97
C ARG A 156 -12.41 -3.25 -9.80
N THR A 157 -13.38 -2.34 -9.94
CA THR A 157 -13.13 -0.91 -9.70
C THR A 157 -12.61 -0.63 -8.29
N LEU A 158 -13.20 -1.27 -7.27
CA LEU A 158 -12.74 -1.15 -5.88
C LEU A 158 -11.35 -1.75 -5.67
N LEU A 159 -11.07 -2.88 -6.31
CA LEU A 159 -9.77 -3.54 -6.28
C LEU A 159 -8.69 -2.63 -6.92
N ASP A 160 -8.98 -2.07 -8.09
CA ASP A 160 -8.06 -1.16 -8.78
C ASP A 160 -7.81 0.09 -7.94
N GLU A 161 -8.84 0.64 -7.28
CA GLU A 161 -8.71 1.75 -6.34
C GLU A 161 -7.81 1.40 -5.15
N ALA A 162 -8.07 0.28 -4.47
CA ALA A 162 -7.26 -0.17 -3.34
C ALA A 162 -5.80 -0.46 -3.74
N ALA A 163 -5.58 -1.03 -4.93
CA ALA A 163 -4.25 -1.28 -5.46
C ALA A 163 -3.51 0.02 -5.77
N ARG A 164 -4.20 1.02 -6.33
CA ARG A 164 -3.62 2.36 -6.51
C ARG A 164 -3.24 2.97 -5.17
N THR A 165 -4.14 2.95 -4.18
CA THR A 165 -3.91 3.52 -2.83
C THR A 165 -2.80 2.83 -2.06
N HIS A 166 -2.65 1.52 -2.22
CA HIS A 166 -1.54 0.78 -1.64
C HIS A 166 -0.19 1.12 -2.29
N ALA A 167 -0.18 1.55 -3.54
CA ALA A 167 1.02 1.86 -4.33
C ALA A 167 1.43 3.36 -4.25
N ILE A 168 0.88 4.15 -3.32
CA ILE A 168 1.12 5.59 -3.10
C ILE A 168 2.11 5.79 -1.95
N ALA A 169 3.07 6.72 -1.91
CA ALA A 169 3.71 7.71 -2.83
C ALA A 169 5.13 7.95 -2.27
N GLY A 170 6.20 8.08 -3.04
CA GLY A 170 6.53 9.19 -3.94
C GLY A 170 7.50 10.16 -3.23
N GLY A 171 8.66 10.44 -3.85
CA GLY A 171 9.62 11.49 -3.44
C GLY A 171 11.11 11.13 -3.58
N SER A 172 11.49 9.85 -3.46
CA SER A 172 12.91 9.49 -3.51
C SER A 172 13.32 9.00 -4.89
N ALA A 173 14.49 9.51 -5.31
CA ALA A 173 15.47 8.75 -6.06
C ALA A 173 15.49 7.27 -5.62
N THR A 174 15.85 6.38 -6.52
CA THR A 174 16.11 4.98 -6.19
C THR A 174 17.55 4.65 -6.57
N ASP A 175 18.48 5.51 -6.17
CA ASP A 175 19.92 5.32 -6.37
C ASP A 175 20.47 4.39 -5.29
N VAL A 176 20.03 3.13 -5.35
CA VAL A 176 20.48 2.10 -4.41
C VAL A 176 21.94 1.73 -4.66
N SER A 177 22.50 2.08 -5.82
CA SER A 177 23.91 1.92 -6.17
C SER A 177 24.82 3.02 -5.60
N GLY A 178 24.30 4.24 -5.40
CA GLY A 178 25.03 5.45 -5.01
C GLY A 178 25.86 6.05 -6.15
N ASP A 179 25.43 5.87 -7.40
CA ASP A 179 26.17 6.29 -8.59
C ASP A 179 25.61 7.56 -9.27
N GLY A 180 24.59 8.16 -8.65
CA GLY A 180 23.89 9.36 -9.08
C GLY A 180 22.87 9.11 -10.19
N ARG A 181 22.45 7.85 -10.39
CA ARG A 181 21.35 7.49 -11.28
C ARG A 181 20.37 6.61 -10.54
N ASP A 182 19.11 6.83 -10.82
CA ASP A 182 18.07 6.00 -10.25
C ASP A 182 18.03 4.61 -10.89
N ASP A 183 17.99 3.60 -10.03
CA ASP A 183 17.85 2.20 -10.35
C ASP A 183 16.37 1.77 -10.26
N ILE A 184 16.09 0.53 -10.65
CA ILE A 184 14.77 -0.07 -10.46
C ILE A 184 14.84 -1.23 -9.47
N VAL A 185 13.82 -1.33 -8.62
CA VAL A 185 13.71 -2.36 -7.58
C VAL A 185 12.38 -3.11 -7.71
N SER A 186 12.40 -4.42 -7.47
CA SER A 186 11.20 -5.24 -7.43
C SER A 186 11.16 -6.14 -6.21
N PHE A 187 10.00 -6.19 -5.56
CA PHE A 187 9.70 -7.00 -4.39
C PHE A 187 8.75 -8.12 -4.79
N THR A 188 9.21 -9.37 -4.65
CA THR A 188 8.39 -10.53 -4.98
C THR A 188 7.35 -10.78 -3.89
N GLN A 189 6.09 -10.47 -4.15
CA GLN A 189 5.05 -10.46 -3.10
C GLN A 189 4.45 -11.86 -2.84
N ASN A 190 5.34 -12.84 -2.79
CA ASN A 190 5.05 -14.25 -2.53
C ASN A 190 5.77 -14.70 -1.26
N ALA A 191 5.75 -16.01 -0.96
CA ALA A 191 6.32 -16.56 0.27
C ALA A 191 7.85 -16.37 0.41
N LEU A 192 8.57 -16.07 -0.67
CA LEU A 192 10.01 -15.81 -0.63
C LEU A 192 10.32 -14.36 -0.29
N ALA A 193 9.49 -13.39 -0.70
CA ALA A 193 9.73 -11.96 -0.48
C ALA A 193 11.15 -11.53 -0.90
N ASP A 194 11.66 -12.10 -2.00
CA ASP A 194 12.94 -11.71 -2.59
C ASP A 194 12.87 -10.28 -3.16
N VAL A 195 13.97 -9.53 -3.06
CA VAL A 195 14.14 -8.20 -3.65
C VAL A 195 15.17 -8.27 -4.78
N TYR A 196 14.77 -7.82 -5.96
CA TYR A 196 15.61 -7.77 -7.16
C TYR A 196 15.89 -6.33 -7.55
N VAL A 197 17.11 -6.07 -7.99
CA VAL A 197 17.56 -4.75 -8.46
C VAL A 197 18.12 -4.89 -9.87
N SER A 198 17.89 -3.87 -10.69
CA SER A 198 18.60 -3.66 -11.94
C SER A 198 19.11 -2.23 -11.97
N THR A 199 20.43 -2.06 -11.96
CA THR A 199 21.03 -0.72 -11.85
C THR A 199 21.00 0.02 -13.18
N SER A 200 20.86 1.34 -13.16
CA SER A 200 20.87 2.15 -14.38
C SER A 200 22.29 2.35 -14.92
N THR A 201 22.42 2.28 -16.25
CA THR A 201 23.65 2.65 -16.96
C THR A 201 23.56 4.04 -17.63
N GLY A 202 22.46 4.76 -17.39
CA GLY A 202 22.11 6.02 -18.05
C GLY A 202 21.61 5.90 -19.50
N ALA A 203 21.42 4.66 -19.98
CA ALA A 203 20.90 4.38 -21.32
C ALA A 203 20.07 3.09 -21.37
N GLY A 204 19.75 2.52 -20.20
CA GLY A 204 19.18 1.20 -20.00
C GLY A 204 19.42 0.72 -18.57
N PHE A 205 18.73 -0.33 -18.16
CA PHE A 205 19.00 -1.00 -16.88
C PHE A 205 19.82 -2.27 -17.12
N ALA A 206 20.80 -2.53 -16.25
CA ALA A 206 21.83 -3.53 -16.49
C ALA A 206 21.40 -4.98 -16.22
N GLY A 207 21.63 -5.85 -17.22
CA GLY A 207 21.73 -7.30 -17.05
C GLY A 207 20.38 -8.03 -16.91
N THR A 208 20.42 -9.22 -16.30
CA THR A 208 19.25 -9.91 -15.76
C THR A 208 19.17 -9.57 -14.28
N SER A 209 18.03 -9.06 -13.81
CA SER A 209 17.80 -8.64 -12.42
C SER A 209 18.55 -9.47 -11.37
N VAL A 210 19.29 -8.79 -10.49
CA VAL A 210 20.11 -9.44 -9.46
C VAL A 210 19.34 -9.42 -8.16
N LYS A 211 19.27 -10.57 -7.49
CA LYS A 211 18.69 -10.63 -6.15
C LYS A 211 19.62 -9.95 -5.15
N TRP A 212 19.15 -8.87 -4.54
CA TRP A 212 19.88 -8.09 -3.54
C TRP A 212 19.45 -8.39 -2.11
N ASN A 213 18.26 -8.95 -1.92
CA ASN A 213 17.78 -9.39 -0.61
C ASN A 213 16.90 -10.63 -0.71
N ASP A 214 16.92 -11.46 0.33
CA ASP A 214 15.92 -12.49 0.58
C ASP A 214 15.03 -12.09 1.76
N PHE A 215 13.72 -12.14 1.55
CA PHE A 215 12.70 -11.97 2.59
C PHE A 215 12.56 -10.53 3.14
N PHE A 216 12.19 -9.58 2.27
CA PHE A 216 11.87 -8.21 2.64
C PHE A 216 10.62 -7.70 1.89
N SER A 217 9.81 -6.89 2.57
CA SER A 217 8.48 -6.46 2.10
C SER A 217 7.59 -7.64 1.70
N ILE A 218 7.15 -8.40 2.71
CA ILE A 218 6.25 -9.54 2.48
C ILE A 218 4.90 -9.05 1.94
N GLY A 219 4.10 -9.98 1.39
CA GLY A 219 2.78 -9.65 0.83
C GLY A 219 1.96 -8.72 1.73
N GLY A 220 1.45 -7.63 1.16
CA GLY A 220 0.56 -6.69 1.88
C GLY A 220 1.27 -5.61 2.69
N GLU A 221 2.59 -5.67 2.81
CA GLU A 221 3.41 -4.54 3.25
C GLU A 221 3.64 -3.57 2.10
N THR A 222 3.86 -2.29 2.41
CA THR A 222 4.18 -1.26 1.40
C THR A 222 5.68 -0.98 1.45
N ALA A 223 6.37 -1.21 0.33
CA ALA A 223 7.79 -0.89 0.17
C ALA A 223 7.97 0.57 -0.27
N SER A 224 9.09 1.17 0.13
CA SER A 224 9.59 2.47 -0.30
C SER A 224 11.13 2.46 -0.34
N THR A 225 11.71 3.46 -0.97
CA THR A 225 13.15 3.73 -1.00
C THR A 225 13.49 5.08 -0.36
N GLY A 226 14.74 5.23 0.06
CA GLY A 226 15.33 6.49 0.52
C GLY A 226 16.61 6.27 1.33
N ASP A 227 17.56 7.19 1.25
CA ASP A 227 18.81 7.20 2.04
C ASP A 227 18.50 7.47 3.53
N VAL A 228 18.18 6.43 4.30
CA VAL A 228 17.79 6.61 5.70
C VAL A 228 18.99 6.68 6.63
N ASP A 229 20.20 6.33 6.18
CA ASP A 229 21.42 6.39 6.98
C ASP A 229 22.39 7.54 6.65
N GLY A 230 22.11 8.27 5.57
CA GLY A 230 22.84 9.45 5.10
C GLY A 230 24.17 9.09 4.43
N ASP A 231 24.27 7.89 3.84
CA ASP A 231 25.49 7.42 3.19
C ASP A 231 25.55 7.70 1.67
N GLY A 232 24.49 8.32 1.13
CA GLY A 232 24.34 8.68 -0.28
C GLY A 232 23.84 7.54 -1.16
N ARG A 233 23.28 6.48 -0.58
CA ARG A 233 22.59 5.39 -1.28
C ARG A 233 21.19 5.25 -0.74
N ASP A 234 20.25 4.99 -1.63
CA ASP A 234 18.91 4.66 -1.16
C ASP A 234 18.84 3.26 -0.57
N ASP A 235 18.19 3.18 0.58
CA ASP A 235 17.86 1.95 1.27
C ASP A 235 16.44 1.50 0.91
N VAL A 236 16.08 0.29 1.29
CA VAL A 236 14.68 -0.14 1.21
C VAL A 236 14.02 -0.13 2.58
N VAL A 237 12.82 0.44 2.63
CA VAL A 237 11.97 0.55 3.81
C VAL A 237 10.65 -0.17 3.55
N THR A 238 10.11 -0.89 4.53
CA THR A 238 8.79 -1.52 4.42
C THR A 238 7.93 -1.23 5.63
N PHE A 239 6.66 -0.87 5.38
CA PHE A 239 5.64 -0.62 6.39
C PHE A 239 4.76 -1.87 6.57
N ALA A 240 4.91 -2.54 7.71
CA ALA A 240 4.12 -3.71 8.07
C ALA A 240 2.77 -3.29 8.68
N HIS A 241 1.76 -3.08 7.82
CA HIS A 241 0.41 -2.59 8.18
C HIS A 241 -0.43 -3.49 9.11
N GLY A 242 0.14 -4.56 9.67
CA GLY A 242 -0.52 -5.40 10.66
C GLY A 242 -0.79 -4.66 11.99
N ASN A 243 -1.34 -5.36 12.98
CA ASN A 243 -1.68 -4.76 14.28
C ASN A 243 -0.49 -4.12 15.02
N THR A 244 0.75 -4.49 14.67
CA THR A 244 1.96 -3.87 15.23
C THR A 244 2.48 -2.69 14.42
N GLY A 245 2.11 -2.50 13.14
CA GLY A 245 2.57 -1.35 12.35
C GLY A 245 4.10 -1.23 12.27
N ASP A 246 4.84 -2.33 12.26
CA ASP A 246 6.31 -2.24 12.36
C ASP A 246 6.93 -1.67 11.07
N VAL A 247 8.05 -0.95 11.19
CA VAL A 247 8.83 -0.47 10.04
C VAL A 247 10.17 -1.19 10.02
N TYR A 248 10.48 -1.83 8.90
CA TYR A 248 11.75 -2.50 8.68
C TYR A 248 12.57 -1.78 7.62
N VAL A 249 13.89 -1.76 7.82
CA VAL A 249 14.87 -1.15 6.91
C VAL A 249 15.90 -2.21 6.55
N ALA A 250 16.27 -2.28 5.27
CA ALA A 250 17.44 -3.03 4.82
C ALA A 250 18.38 -2.07 4.08
N LEU A 251 19.53 -1.81 4.71
CA LEU A 251 20.49 -0.83 4.21
C LEU A 251 21.18 -1.33 2.93
N SER A 252 21.38 -0.45 1.96
CA SER A 252 22.16 -0.72 0.76
C SER A 252 23.66 -0.63 1.05
N ASN A 253 24.45 -1.39 0.29
CA ASN A 253 25.91 -1.20 0.20
C ASN A 253 26.36 -0.91 -1.23
N GLY A 254 25.43 -0.57 -2.13
CA GLY A 254 25.66 -0.33 -3.55
C GLY A 254 25.68 -1.59 -4.41
N THR A 255 25.60 -2.79 -3.81
CA THR A 255 25.61 -4.07 -4.55
C THR A 255 24.65 -5.14 -3.99
N SER A 256 24.06 -4.88 -2.83
CA SER A 256 23.11 -5.76 -2.12
C SER A 256 22.47 -4.98 -0.97
N PHE A 257 21.34 -5.47 -0.46
CA PHE A 257 20.76 -4.97 0.79
C PHE A 257 21.16 -5.88 1.96
N GLY A 258 21.40 -5.29 3.14
CA GLY A 258 21.56 -6.03 4.40
C GLY A 258 20.28 -6.75 4.84
N GLY A 259 20.35 -7.53 5.93
CA GLY A 259 19.15 -8.17 6.46
C GLY A 259 18.18 -7.15 7.07
N GLY A 260 16.88 -7.26 6.79
CA GLY A 260 15.86 -6.35 7.31
C GLY A 260 15.88 -6.22 8.83
N GLN A 261 16.02 -4.98 9.33
CA GLN A 261 16.04 -4.65 10.75
C GLN A 261 14.81 -3.83 11.11
N LYS A 262 14.18 -4.13 12.26
CA LYS A 262 13.09 -3.30 12.77
C LYS A 262 13.65 -1.97 13.26
N TRP A 263 13.25 -0.86 12.65
CA TRP A 263 13.69 0.49 13.00
C TRP A 263 12.63 1.31 13.74
N HIS A 264 11.35 0.95 13.61
CA HIS A 264 10.25 1.55 14.36
C HIS A 264 9.12 0.54 14.59
N GLU A 265 8.27 0.80 15.57
CA GLU A 265 7.07 0.01 15.85
C GLU A 265 5.83 0.90 15.88
N TRP A 266 4.67 0.36 15.49
CA TRP A 266 3.38 1.03 15.52
C TRP A 266 3.32 2.33 14.71
N PHE A 267 3.73 2.25 13.45
CA PHE A 267 3.73 3.33 12.47
C PHE A 267 2.96 2.92 11.22
N ALA A 268 2.10 3.81 10.72
CA ALA A 268 1.20 3.55 9.59
C ALA A 268 0.41 2.20 9.65
N PRO A 269 -0.21 1.80 10.79
CA PRO A 269 -0.98 0.56 10.87
C PRO A 269 -2.26 0.57 10.03
N GLY A 270 -2.78 -0.61 9.69
CA GLY A 270 -4.12 -0.76 9.11
C GLY A 270 -4.26 -0.15 7.72
N ALA A 271 -5.05 0.92 7.60
CA ALA A 271 -5.32 1.63 6.34
C ALA A 271 -4.46 2.89 6.15
N GLU A 272 -3.62 3.23 7.12
CA GLU A 272 -2.74 4.39 7.03
C GLU A 272 -1.73 4.23 5.88
N ILE A 273 -1.23 5.36 5.40
CA ILE A 273 -0.27 5.44 4.28
C ILE A 273 1.06 5.90 4.86
N GLY A 274 2.10 5.09 4.69
CA GLY A 274 3.48 5.42 5.03
C GLY A 274 4.22 5.97 3.82
N ALA A 275 5.08 6.97 4.04
CA ALA A 275 5.97 7.54 3.05
C ALA A 275 7.37 7.75 3.66
N VAL A 276 8.38 7.86 2.79
CA VAL A 276 9.80 8.05 3.14
C VAL A 276 10.30 9.31 2.44
N GLY A 277 10.99 10.19 3.15
CA GLY A 277 11.51 11.46 2.62
C GLY A 277 12.19 12.33 3.68
N ASP A 278 13.15 13.18 3.30
CA ASP A 278 13.90 14.06 4.23
C ASP A 278 13.08 15.30 4.58
N VAL A 279 12.14 15.16 5.52
CA VAL A 279 11.26 16.27 5.91
C VAL A 279 11.95 17.26 6.83
N ASN A 280 13.16 16.98 7.30
CA ASN A 280 13.86 17.80 8.28
C ASN A 280 15.10 18.55 7.72
N GLY A 281 15.62 18.09 6.59
CA GLY A 281 16.73 18.67 5.83
C GLY A 281 18.11 18.28 6.38
N ASP A 282 18.24 17.14 7.05
CA ASP A 282 19.51 16.65 7.59
C ASP A 282 20.24 15.69 6.64
N GLY A 283 19.70 15.46 5.45
CA GLY A 283 20.22 14.57 4.42
C GLY A 283 19.92 13.10 4.70
N ARG A 284 18.96 12.79 5.57
CA ARG A 284 18.47 11.43 5.81
C ARG A 284 16.98 11.39 5.56
N ALA A 285 16.53 10.38 4.85
CA ALA A 285 15.10 10.16 4.70
C ALA A 285 14.46 9.76 6.04
N ASP A 286 13.39 10.46 6.40
CA ASP A 286 12.54 10.21 7.55
C ASP A 286 11.32 9.35 7.14
N ILE A 287 10.48 8.97 8.11
CA ILE A 287 9.18 8.34 7.83
C ILE A 287 8.01 9.25 8.21
N VAL A 288 7.01 9.26 7.35
CA VAL A 288 5.75 10.02 7.50
C VAL A 288 4.57 9.05 7.41
N ALA A 289 3.60 9.19 8.31
CA ALA A 289 2.34 8.45 8.29
C ALA A 289 1.15 9.41 8.11
N PHE A 290 0.37 9.19 7.06
CA PHE A 290 -0.93 9.81 6.85
C PHE A 290 -1.99 8.87 7.40
N THR A 291 -2.72 9.32 8.43
CA THR A 291 -3.78 8.49 9.04
C THR A 291 -4.93 8.18 8.09
N HIS A 292 -5.06 8.98 7.02
CA HIS A 292 -5.97 8.77 5.89
C HIS A 292 -7.43 8.48 6.31
N ASN A 293 -7.86 9.11 7.39
CA ASN A 293 -9.19 8.99 7.97
C ASN A 293 -9.83 10.40 8.08
N ALA A 294 -10.97 10.51 8.78
CA ALA A 294 -11.67 11.79 8.91
C ALA A 294 -10.89 12.88 9.69
N ALA A 295 -9.94 12.50 10.53
CA ALA A 295 -9.06 13.44 11.22
C ALA A 295 -7.90 13.90 10.31
N GLY A 296 -7.41 13.03 9.42
CA GLY A 296 -6.31 13.36 8.49
C GLY A 296 -5.05 13.83 9.22
N ASP A 297 -4.77 13.26 10.40
CA ASP A 297 -3.53 13.56 11.12
C ASP A 297 -2.31 13.01 10.35
N VAL A 298 -1.20 13.76 10.41
CA VAL A 298 0.10 13.41 9.82
C VAL A 298 1.13 13.29 10.92
N TYR A 299 1.76 12.14 11.02
CA TYR A 299 2.77 11.82 12.02
C TYR A 299 4.14 11.61 11.38
N VAL A 300 5.19 12.03 12.06
CA VAL A 300 6.58 11.92 11.59
C VAL A 300 7.43 11.22 12.65
N ALA A 301 8.34 10.35 12.22
CA ALA A 301 9.46 9.87 13.03
C ALA A 301 10.77 10.08 12.26
N LEU A 302 11.68 10.85 12.86
CA LEU A 302 12.92 11.27 12.21
C LEU A 302 13.95 10.15 12.22
N SER A 303 14.73 10.02 11.14
CA SER A 303 15.84 9.09 11.09
C SER A 303 16.99 9.54 11.99
N THR A 304 17.69 8.55 12.54
CA THR A 304 18.95 8.74 13.27
C THR A 304 20.13 8.09 12.53
N GLY A 305 19.87 7.51 11.35
CA GLY A 305 20.74 6.61 10.60
C GLY A 305 20.98 5.23 11.18
N SER A 306 20.21 4.85 12.19
CA SER A 306 20.20 3.48 12.71
C SER A 306 18.85 3.01 13.27
N SER A 307 17.90 3.94 13.38
CA SER A 307 16.50 3.74 13.78
C SER A 307 15.72 5.03 13.49
N PHE A 308 14.38 4.96 13.51
CA PHE A 308 13.55 6.16 13.58
C PHE A 308 13.27 6.55 15.03
N ALA A 309 13.37 7.84 15.35
CA ALA A 309 13.46 8.33 16.72
C ALA A 309 12.11 8.38 17.44
N GLY A 310 12.10 7.85 18.67
CA GLY A 310 11.04 8.09 19.64
C GLY A 310 9.69 7.46 19.28
N THR A 311 8.61 8.06 19.78
CA THR A 311 7.25 7.80 19.29
C THR A 311 6.91 8.82 18.22
N ALA A 312 6.22 8.40 17.15
CA ALA A 312 5.75 9.27 16.09
C ALA A 312 5.09 10.55 16.63
N VAL A 313 5.49 11.72 16.10
CA VAL A 313 5.02 13.03 16.54
C VAL A 313 4.05 13.59 15.52
N LYS A 314 2.89 14.07 15.96
CA LYS A 314 1.94 14.73 15.06
C LYS A 314 2.51 16.07 14.58
N TRP A 315 2.72 16.21 13.29
CA TRP A 315 3.24 17.43 12.65
C TRP A 315 2.18 18.23 11.90
N HIS A 316 1.05 17.60 11.54
CA HIS A 316 -0.07 18.27 10.88
C HIS A 316 -1.39 17.55 11.21
N GLU A 317 -2.51 18.24 11.00
CA GLU A 317 -3.86 17.70 11.14
C GLU A 317 -4.74 18.06 9.94
N TYR A 318 -5.76 17.25 9.65
CA TYR A 318 -6.68 17.45 8.53
C TYR A 318 -5.98 17.62 7.17
N PHE A 319 -5.10 16.66 6.82
CA PHE A 319 -4.38 16.61 5.55
C PHE A 319 -4.44 15.20 4.96
N SER A 320 -4.72 15.10 3.66
CA SER A 320 -4.87 13.83 2.94
C SER A 320 -5.88 12.87 3.61
N ILE A 321 -7.13 13.33 3.71
CA ILE A 321 -8.24 12.51 4.21
C ILE A 321 -8.57 11.36 3.24
N ALA A 322 -9.39 10.41 3.68
CA ALA A 322 -9.77 9.23 2.89
C ALA A 322 -10.25 9.59 1.48
N GLY A 323 -9.61 9.00 0.46
CA GLY A 323 -9.91 9.23 -0.95
C GLY A 323 -9.02 10.26 -1.65
N GLU A 324 -8.15 10.94 -0.90
CA GLU A 324 -7.07 11.78 -1.47
C GLU A 324 -5.78 10.97 -1.69
N TYR A 325 -4.80 11.56 -2.37
CA TYR A 325 -3.52 10.92 -2.69
C TYR A 325 -2.39 11.73 -2.04
N PRO A 326 -1.77 11.27 -0.94
CA PRO A 326 -0.62 11.96 -0.35
C PRO A 326 0.66 11.75 -1.18
N ALA A 327 1.63 12.65 -1.06
CA ALA A 327 3.00 12.52 -1.55
C ALA A 327 3.97 13.39 -0.73
N LEU A 328 5.27 13.13 -0.87
CA LEU A 328 6.36 13.95 -0.36
C LEU A 328 7.18 14.54 -1.51
N GLY A 329 7.85 15.66 -1.26
CA GLY A 329 8.85 16.24 -2.16
C GLY A 329 9.20 17.70 -1.83
N ASP A 330 10.43 18.13 -2.14
CA ASP A 330 10.91 19.50 -1.93
C ASP A 330 10.39 20.42 -3.03
N VAL A 331 9.11 20.80 -2.94
CA VAL A 331 8.47 21.61 -3.96
C VAL A 331 8.88 23.08 -3.89
N ASN A 332 9.63 23.49 -2.86
CA ASN A 332 10.03 24.88 -2.64
C ASN A 332 11.53 25.15 -2.80
N GLY A 333 12.35 24.10 -2.85
CA GLY A 333 13.79 24.14 -3.10
C GLY A 333 14.61 24.50 -1.86
N ASP A 334 14.10 24.22 -0.65
CA ASP A 334 14.80 24.49 0.60
C ASP A 334 15.55 23.29 1.19
N GLY A 335 15.55 22.17 0.47
CA GLY A 335 16.19 20.91 0.81
C GLY A 335 15.39 20.06 1.80
N ARG A 336 14.08 20.32 1.95
CA ARG A 336 13.20 19.54 2.82
C ARG A 336 11.97 19.09 2.06
N ASP A 337 11.61 17.85 2.26
CA ASP A 337 10.38 17.32 1.70
C ASP A 337 9.16 17.95 2.39
N ASP A 338 8.29 18.52 1.56
CA ASP A 338 7.00 19.05 1.91
C ASP A 338 5.93 17.94 1.82
N ILE A 339 4.75 18.15 2.41
CA ILE A 339 3.61 17.25 2.18
C ILE A 339 2.70 17.82 1.10
N ILE A 340 2.29 16.94 0.18
CA ILE A 340 1.39 17.24 -0.94
C ILE A 340 0.19 16.29 -0.82
N THR A 341 -1.02 16.78 -1.08
CA THR A 341 -2.19 15.94 -1.31
C THR A 341 -2.88 16.33 -2.61
N PHE A 342 -3.16 15.34 -3.44
CA PHE A 342 -4.04 15.48 -4.60
C PHE A 342 -5.44 15.08 -4.14
N THR A 343 -6.40 16.00 -4.19
CA THR A 343 -7.73 15.75 -3.60
C THR A 343 -8.58 14.77 -4.39
N GLN A 344 -8.12 14.35 -5.57
CA GLN A 344 -8.69 13.33 -6.47
C GLN A 344 -10.24 13.33 -6.48
N GLY A 345 -10.84 14.10 -7.39
CA GLY A 345 -12.29 14.25 -7.49
C GLY A 345 -12.78 14.30 -8.93
N PRO A 346 -14.06 14.69 -9.17
CA PRO A 346 -14.46 15.11 -10.51
C PRO A 346 -13.61 16.32 -10.95
N ALA A 347 -13.61 16.61 -12.26
CA ALA A 347 -12.88 17.74 -12.86
C ALA A 347 -13.30 19.14 -12.36
N THR A 348 -14.14 19.21 -11.33
CA THR A 348 -14.56 20.44 -10.65
C THR A 348 -14.02 20.55 -9.22
N ALA A 349 -13.26 19.56 -8.73
CA ALA A 349 -12.82 19.46 -7.33
C ALA A 349 -11.50 18.67 -7.14
N SER A 350 -10.64 18.60 -8.17
CA SER A 350 -9.34 17.89 -8.10
C SER A 350 -8.22 18.91 -7.94
N ASP A 351 -7.99 19.39 -6.73
CA ASP A 351 -6.99 20.41 -6.42
C ASP A 351 -5.70 19.76 -5.88
N VAL A 352 -4.60 20.51 -5.93
CA VAL A 352 -3.32 20.13 -5.31
C VAL A 352 -3.07 21.05 -4.13
N ILE A 353 -2.99 20.46 -2.94
CA ILE A 353 -2.77 21.16 -1.69
C ILE A 353 -1.38 20.80 -1.15
N VAL A 354 -0.61 21.81 -0.77
CA VAL A 354 0.75 21.69 -0.25
C VAL A 354 0.81 22.28 1.15
N ALA A 355 1.50 21.62 2.08
CA ALA A 355 1.92 22.22 3.34
C ALA A 355 3.43 22.10 3.49
N LEU A 356 4.10 23.25 3.54
CA LEU A 356 5.56 23.30 3.55
C LEU A 356 6.16 22.81 4.87
N SER A 357 7.25 22.07 4.82
CA SER A 357 8.00 21.67 5.99
C SER A 357 8.72 22.86 6.63
N THR A 358 8.75 22.86 7.95
CA THR A 358 9.58 23.78 8.75
C THR A 358 10.80 23.08 9.34
N GLY A 359 10.98 21.79 9.05
CA GLY A 359 11.94 20.87 9.66
C GLY A 359 11.55 20.38 11.06
N SER A 360 10.37 20.75 11.55
CA SER A 360 9.84 20.31 12.86
C SER A 360 8.31 20.20 12.94
N ALA A 361 7.62 20.60 11.88
CA ALA A 361 6.17 20.59 11.67
C ALA A 361 5.89 20.94 10.20
N PHE A 362 4.67 20.72 9.73
CA PHE A 362 4.21 21.26 8.45
C PHE A 362 3.41 22.55 8.67
N GLY A 363 3.57 23.51 7.75
CA GLY A 363 2.88 24.80 7.78
C GLY A 363 1.39 24.68 7.45
N ALA A 364 0.71 25.82 7.32
CA ALA A 364 -0.69 25.83 6.93
C ALA A 364 -0.86 25.33 5.48
N PRO A 365 -1.90 24.52 5.19
CA PRO A 365 -2.12 23.99 3.85
C PRO A 365 -2.53 25.10 2.89
N GLN A 366 -1.95 25.07 1.70
CA GLN A 366 -2.19 26.03 0.64
C GLN A 366 -2.53 25.30 -0.64
N LYS A 367 -3.54 25.81 -1.35
CA LYS A 367 -3.82 25.32 -2.70
C LYS A 367 -2.80 25.88 -3.68
N TRP A 368 -2.03 25.00 -4.32
CA TRP A 368 -0.97 25.35 -5.25
C TRP A 368 -1.34 25.10 -6.71
N HIS A 369 -2.35 24.27 -6.99
CA HIS A 369 -2.86 24.04 -8.33
C HIS A 369 -4.34 23.63 -8.32
N ASP A 370 -5.05 23.97 -9.40
CA ASP A 370 -6.45 23.60 -9.63
C ASP A 370 -6.53 22.52 -10.73
N LEU A 371 -7.44 21.56 -10.57
CA LEU A 371 -7.78 20.58 -11.63
C LEU A 371 -6.60 19.74 -12.13
N PHE A 372 -5.86 19.09 -11.23
CA PHE A 372 -4.78 18.16 -11.54
C PHE A 372 -5.06 16.77 -10.94
N ALA A 373 -4.54 15.71 -11.57
CA ALA A 373 -4.77 14.32 -11.15
C ALA A 373 -6.25 13.95 -11.01
N VAL A 374 -7.02 14.20 -12.08
CA VAL A 374 -8.49 14.11 -12.05
C VAL A 374 -8.95 12.66 -12.02
N GLY A 375 -9.87 12.33 -11.12
CA GLY A 375 -10.48 11.00 -11.06
C GLY A 375 -9.48 9.90 -10.68
N ALA A 376 -9.15 9.01 -11.63
CA ALA A 376 -8.32 7.84 -11.40
C ALA A 376 -6.90 7.96 -11.99
N GLU A 377 -6.50 9.17 -12.37
CA GLU A 377 -5.12 9.43 -12.80
C GLU A 377 -4.14 9.19 -11.63
N LEU A 378 -2.89 8.85 -11.97
CA LEU A 378 -1.83 8.55 -11.02
C LEU A 378 -0.86 9.74 -10.93
N PRO A 379 -0.87 10.53 -9.86
CA PRO A 379 0.10 11.61 -9.68
C PRO A 379 1.45 11.11 -9.13
N ARG A 380 2.52 11.82 -9.48
CA ARG A 380 3.89 11.69 -8.97
C ARG A 380 4.48 13.07 -8.72
N VAL A 381 5.48 13.12 -7.85
CA VAL A 381 6.22 14.33 -7.44
C VAL A 381 7.71 14.05 -7.69
N GLY A 382 8.42 15.02 -8.27
CA GLY A 382 9.85 14.91 -8.59
C GLY A 382 10.34 16.03 -9.52
N ASP A 383 11.65 16.34 -9.53
CA ASP A 383 12.25 17.45 -10.29
C ASP A 383 12.43 17.10 -11.76
N ILE A 384 11.34 17.18 -12.54
CA ILE A 384 11.37 16.86 -13.97
C ILE A 384 12.08 17.94 -14.81
N ASN A 385 12.49 19.07 -14.22
CA ASN A 385 13.05 20.19 -14.98
C ASN A 385 14.51 20.55 -14.63
N GLY A 386 15.01 20.02 -13.51
CA GLY A 386 16.37 20.17 -13.01
C GLY A 386 16.65 21.51 -12.36
N ASP A 387 15.63 22.14 -11.77
CA ASP A 387 15.77 23.42 -11.06
C ASP A 387 15.92 23.29 -9.54
N GLY A 388 15.96 22.05 -9.04
CA GLY A 388 16.08 21.69 -7.63
C GLY A 388 14.79 21.83 -6.86
N ARG A 389 13.64 21.87 -7.54
CA ARG A 389 12.31 21.80 -6.93
C ARG A 389 11.52 20.69 -7.55
N ASP A 390 10.79 19.98 -6.70
CA ASP A 390 9.91 18.95 -7.20
C ASP A 390 8.68 19.54 -7.90
N ASP A 391 8.41 18.99 -9.07
CA ASP A 391 7.27 19.26 -9.92
C ASP A 391 6.18 18.20 -9.72
N ILE A 392 5.06 18.33 -10.43
CA ILE A 392 4.00 17.32 -10.42
C ILE A 392 3.73 16.76 -11.82
N VAL A 393 3.58 15.44 -11.90
CA VAL A 393 3.20 14.72 -13.12
C VAL A 393 1.99 13.85 -12.83
N THR A 394 1.05 13.76 -13.76
CA THR A 394 -0.09 12.84 -13.67
C THR A 394 -0.19 11.97 -14.91
N PHE A 395 -0.42 10.67 -14.67
CA PHE A 395 -0.54 9.65 -15.71
C PHE A 395 -1.99 9.18 -15.81
N THR A 396 -2.54 9.20 -17.02
CA THR A 396 -3.95 8.84 -17.21
C THR A 396 -4.24 7.34 -17.09
N CYS A 397 -3.24 6.48 -17.34
CA CYS A 397 -3.28 5.02 -17.19
C CYS A 397 -4.59 4.37 -17.72
N ASN A 398 -4.99 4.83 -18.90
CA ASN A 398 -6.20 4.41 -19.60
C ASN A 398 -5.90 4.24 -21.10
N THR A 399 -6.94 4.11 -21.94
CA THR A 399 -6.75 3.91 -23.39
C THR A 399 -6.07 5.07 -24.11
N ASN A 400 -6.09 6.28 -23.55
CA ASN A 400 -5.36 7.42 -24.08
C ASN A 400 -3.89 7.39 -23.65
N ALA A 401 -3.62 6.94 -22.41
CA ALA A 401 -2.28 6.78 -21.87
C ALA A 401 -1.43 8.06 -21.89
N ASP A 402 -2.06 9.23 -21.87
CA ASP A 402 -1.43 10.55 -21.84
C ASP A 402 -0.76 10.86 -20.48
N VAL A 403 0.25 11.74 -20.51
CA VAL A 403 1.00 12.26 -19.37
C VAL A 403 0.96 13.79 -19.36
N TYR A 404 0.55 14.36 -18.23
CA TYR A 404 0.48 15.81 -18.03
C TYR A 404 1.41 16.22 -16.89
N ALA A 405 2.02 17.39 -17.01
CA ALA A 405 2.94 17.89 -15.99
C ALA A 405 2.69 19.38 -15.70
N ALA A 406 3.03 19.78 -14.48
CA ALA A 406 3.05 21.17 -14.04
C ALA A 406 4.30 21.42 -13.19
N THR A 407 5.03 22.50 -13.48
CA THR A 407 6.30 22.80 -12.83
C THR A 407 6.13 23.75 -11.65
N SER A 408 6.88 23.53 -10.57
CA SER A 408 6.87 24.34 -9.37
C SER A 408 7.58 25.68 -9.58
N THR A 409 7.05 26.71 -8.95
CA THR A 409 7.72 28.01 -8.80
C THR A 409 8.18 28.26 -7.35
N GLY A 410 8.13 27.22 -6.51
CA GLY A 410 8.32 27.28 -5.06
C GLY A 410 7.18 27.92 -4.26
N THR A 411 6.07 28.23 -4.92
CA THR A 411 4.88 28.84 -4.30
C THR A 411 3.56 28.43 -4.95
N THR A 412 3.60 27.83 -6.15
CA THR A 412 2.47 27.30 -6.93
C THR A 412 3.04 26.37 -8.00
N PHE A 413 2.20 25.50 -8.59
CA PHE A 413 2.55 24.78 -9.81
C PHE A 413 1.99 25.50 -11.04
N THR A 414 2.71 25.50 -12.15
CA THR A 414 2.33 26.14 -13.41
C THR A 414 2.17 25.12 -14.53
N GLY A 415 1.17 25.29 -15.39
CA GLY A 415 0.98 24.41 -16.55
C GLY A 415 -0.27 23.52 -16.51
N THR A 416 -1.44 24.08 -16.25
CA THR A 416 -2.70 23.33 -16.28
C THR A 416 -2.92 22.62 -17.62
N THR A 417 -3.13 21.30 -17.60
CA THR A 417 -3.39 20.44 -18.78
C THR A 417 -2.29 20.44 -19.85
N VAL A 418 -1.07 20.83 -19.52
CA VAL A 418 0.05 20.75 -20.47
C VAL A 418 0.44 19.28 -20.61
N LYS A 419 0.15 18.72 -21.80
CA LYS A 419 0.53 17.35 -22.12
C LYS A 419 2.01 17.30 -22.50
N TRP A 420 2.80 16.53 -21.76
CA TRP A 420 4.25 16.38 -21.96
C TRP A 420 4.62 15.06 -22.66
N HIS A 421 3.73 14.07 -22.66
CA HIS A 421 3.92 12.82 -23.40
C HIS A 421 2.56 12.20 -23.74
N ASP A 422 2.51 11.45 -24.84
CA ASP A 422 1.34 10.66 -25.26
C ASP A 422 1.64 9.16 -25.17
N PHE A 423 0.63 8.36 -24.85
CA PHE A 423 0.72 6.90 -24.88
C PHE A 423 1.89 6.27 -24.08
N PHE A 424 1.96 6.54 -22.78
CA PHE A 424 3.00 6.03 -21.88
C PHE A 424 2.50 4.98 -20.88
N CYS A 425 1.36 5.19 -20.22
CA CYS A 425 0.85 4.29 -19.18
C CYS A 425 -0.53 3.73 -19.56
N LEU A 426 -0.68 2.41 -19.62
CA LEU A 426 -1.96 1.73 -19.82
C LEU A 426 -2.57 1.30 -18.47
N THR A 427 -3.84 0.86 -18.52
CA THR A 427 -4.55 0.41 -17.32
C THR A 427 -3.86 -0.78 -16.66
N GLY A 428 -3.58 -0.64 -15.37
CA GLY A 428 -2.90 -1.65 -14.54
C GLY A 428 -1.38 -1.54 -14.51
N GLU A 429 -0.79 -0.63 -15.30
CA GLU A 429 0.64 -0.33 -15.26
C GLU A 429 0.95 0.71 -14.18
N PHE A 430 2.21 0.72 -13.73
CA PHE A 430 2.67 1.60 -12.65
C PHE A 430 3.79 2.51 -13.18
N PRO A 431 3.53 3.82 -13.25
CA PRO A 431 4.53 4.80 -13.65
C PRO A 431 5.26 5.41 -12.45
N TYR A 432 6.47 5.92 -12.67
CA TYR A 432 7.36 6.55 -11.69
C TYR A 432 8.08 7.74 -12.31
N LEU A 433 8.63 8.60 -11.44
CA LEU A 433 9.59 9.66 -11.77
C LEU A 433 10.93 9.27 -11.18
N ALA A 434 12.01 9.43 -11.95
CA ALA A 434 13.35 9.04 -11.55
C ALA A 434 14.41 9.63 -12.50
N ASP A 435 15.53 10.17 -12.00
CA ASP A 435 16.70 10.56 -12.81
C ASP A 435 17.53 9.33 -13.18
N VAL A 436 16.97 8.53 -14.09
CA VAL A 436 17.61 7.28 -14.53
C VAL A 436 18.82 7.53 -15.43
N ASN A 437 19.02 8.76 -15.91
CA ASN A 437 20.10 9.09 -16.83
C ASN A 437 21.25 9.90 -16.19
N GLY A 438 21.02 10.47 -15.01
CA GLY A 438 21.98 11.22 -14.21
C GLY A 438 22.20 12.66 -14.73
N ASP A 439 21.20 13.25 -15.40
CA ASP A 439 21.28 14.64 -15.88
C ASP A 439 20.65 15.66 -14.91
N GLY A 440 20.23 15.19 -13.73
CA GLY A 440 19.59 15.97 -12.68
C GLY A 440 18.13 16.28 -12.99
N LYS A 441 17.47 15.49 -13.85
CA LYS A 441 16.05 15.64 -14.15
C LYS A 441 15.36 14.30 -14.05
N ASP A 442 14.20 14.31 -13.43
CA ASP A 442 13.39 13.12 -13.36
C ASP A 442 12.76 12.80 -14.71
N ASP A 443 13.05 11.58 -15.17
CA ASP A 443 12.47 10.94 -16.33
C ASP A 443 11.19 10.20 -15.96
N ILE A 444 10.36 9.84 -16.94
CA ILE A 444 9.22 8.95 -16.70
C ILE A 444 9.63 7.50 -16.95
N VAL A 445 9.28 6.62 -16.01
CA VAL A 445 9.50 5.17 -16.09
C VAL A 445 8.16 4.45 -15.94
N VAL A 446 7.91 3.40 -16.71
CA VAL A 446 6.70 2.56 -16.56
C VAL A 446 7.05 1.08 -16.63
N PHE A 447 6.49 0.32 -15.69
CA PHE A 447 6.52 -1.14 -15.69
C PHE A 447 5.26 -1.67 -16.36
N THR A 448 5.42 -2.21 -17.56
CA THR A 448 4.30 -2.75 -18.32
C THR A 448 3.82 -4.07 -17.73
N LYS A 449 2.53 -4.38 -17.89
CA LYS A 449 1.93 -5.65 -17.40
C LYS A 449 1.63 -6.62 -18.54
N GLY A 450 2.37 -6.50 -19.64
CA GLY A 450 2.31 -7.39 -20.80
C GLY A 450 3.00 -8.73 -20.57
N THR A 451 3.10 -9.55 -21.62
CA THR A 451 3.72 -10.90 -21.53
C THR A 451 5.19 -10.88 -21.16
N THR A 452 5.88 -9.77 -21.41
CA THR A 452 7.31 -9.58 -21.17
C THR A 452 7.61 -8.72 -19.96
N ASN A 453 6.62 -8.03 -19.34
CA ASN A 453 6.84 -7.07 -18.25
C ASN A 453 8.04 -6.16 -18.54
N ASP A 454 7.96 -5.46 -19.67
CA ASP A 454 8.98 -4.53 -20.12
C ASP A 454 8.98 -3.26 -19.27
N VAL A 455 10.16 -2.66 -19.12
CA VAL A 455 10.35 -1.35 -18.51
C VAL A 455 10.64 -0.34 -19.61
N HIS A 456 9.78 0.67 -19.73
CA HIS A 456 9.92 1.75 -20.69
C HIS A 456 10.29 3.05 -19.97
N VAL A 457 11.17 3.81 -20.60
CA VAL A 457 11.65 5.12 -20.11
C VAL A 457 11.44 6.16 -21.20
N ALA A 458 10.99 7.35 -20.84
CA ALA A 458 11.07 8.53 -21.69
C ALA A 458 11.80 9.66 -20.94
N LEU A 459 12.92 10.10 -21.50
CA LEU A 459 13.80 11.06 -20.85
C LEU A 459 13.19 12.46 -20.81
N SER A 460 13.35 13.18 -19.71
CA SER A 460 12.94 14.57 -19.59
C SER A 460 13.87 15.49 -20.38
N THR A 461 13.28 16.46 -21.07
CA THR A 461 14.02 17.59 -21.66
C THR A 461 14.02 18.82 -20.75
N GLY A 462 13.33 18.75 -19.61
CA GLY A 462 12.98 19.86 -18.72
C GLY A 462 11.84 20.76 -19.22
N THR A 463 11.18 20.36 -20.31
CA THR A 463 10.01 21.07 -20.87
C THR A 463 8.97 20.12 -21.51
N THR A 464 9.36 18.86 -21.77
CA THR A 464 8.54 17.75 -22.25
C THR A 464 9.28 16.44 -21.94
N PHE A 465 8.65 15.28 -22.12
CA PHE A 465 9.37 14.01 -22.19
C PHE A 465 9.65 13.63 -23.65
N GLY A 466 10.82 13.05 -23.90
CA GLY A 466 11.25 12.56 -25.22
C GLY A 466 10.50 11.32 -25.67
N ALA A 467 10.97 10.66 -26.72
CA ALA A 467 10.36 9.40 -27.15
C ALA A 467 10.63 8.28 -26.15
N SER A 468 9.59 7.48 -25.84
CA SER A 468 9.77 6.31 -24.99
C SER A 468 10.60 5.21 -25.67
N ALA A 469 11.44 4.54 -24.88
CA ALA A 469 12.27 3.43 -25.30
C ALA A 469 12.21 2.30 -24.25
N LYS A 470 12.29 1.05 -24.70
CA LYS A 470 12.43 -0.09 -23.79
C LYS A 470 13.85 -0.10 -23.23
N TRP A 471 13.97 -0.06 -21.91
CA TRP A 471 15.25 -0.09 -21.19
C TRP A 471 15.53 -1.42 -20.51
N HIS A 472 14.50 -2.22 -20.21
CA HIS A 472 14.63 -3.56 -19.64
C HIS A 472 13.43 -4.45 -20.02
N ASP A 473 13.56 -5.76 -19.90
CA ASP A 473 12.47 -6.73 -20.01
C ASP A 473 12.45 -7.76 -18.88
N PHE A 474 11.29 -8.36 -18.61
CA PHE A 474 11.08 -9.34 -17.54
C PHE A 474 11.43 -8.84 -16.14
N PHE A 475 11.05 -7.60 -15.81
CA PHE A 475 11.26 -7.00 -14.49
C PHE A 475 9.93 -6.49 -13.92
N GLY A 476 9.70 -6.66 -12.62
CA GLY A 476 8.45 -6.22 -12.00
C GLY A 476 7.25 -7.02 -12.48
N LEU A 477 7.36 -8.35 -12.41
CA LEU A 477 6.38 -9.30 -12.93
C LEU A 477 4.99 -9.08 -12.31
N ASN A 478 3.96 -9.66 -12.95
CA ASN A 478 2.60 -9.60 -12.43
C ASN A 478 2.51 -10.10 -10.98
N GLY A 479 1.98 -9.24 -10.10
CA GLY A 479 1.87 -9.49 -8.66
C GLY A 479 3.02 -8.94 -7.83
N GLU A 480 4.15 -8.58 -8.44
CA GLU A 480 5.28 -7.94 -7.76
C GLU A 480 5.00 -6.45 -7.53
N THR A 481 5.63 -5.89 -6.49
CA THR A 481 5.68 -4.44 -6.25
C THR A 481 6.97 -3.91 -6.85
N THR A 482 6.91 -2.79 -7.56
CA THR A 482 8.07 -2.11 -8.15
C THR A 482 8.29 -0.77 -7.50
N LEU A 483 9.53 -0.30 -7.51
CA LEU A 483 9.93 1.07 -7.21
C LEU A 483 10.86 1.55 -8.33
#